data_AF-A0A925DHW4-F1
#
_entry.id   AF-A0A925DHW4-F1
#
_cell.length_a   1.000
_cell.length_b   1.000
_cell.length_c   1.000
_cell.angle_alpha   90.00
_cell.angle_beta   90.00
_cell.angle_gamma   90.00
#
_symmetry.space_group_name_H-M   'P 1'
#
loop_
_entity.id
_entity.type
_entity.pdbx_description
1 polymer ?
#
loop_
_entity_poly.entity_id
_entity_poly.type
_entity_poly.pdbx_seq_one_letter_code
_entity_poly.pdbx_strand_id
1 'polypeptide(L)'
;FRDEGKDVLFFVDNIYRFTLAGTEVSALLGRMPSAVGYQPTLAEEMGRLQERITSTKTGSITSIQAVYVPADDLTDPSPATTFAHLDSTVVLSRDIASLGIYPAVDPLDSTSRQLDPLVVGQEHYDTARAVQGTLQRYKELRDIIAILGMDELAPEDKLLVARARKMQRFLSQPFHVAEVFTGSPGKYVSLKDTIKGFKMIASGELDHLPEQAFYMVGTIEEAIEKAKKLN
;
A
#
# COMPACT_ATOMS: atom_id res chain seq x y z
N PHE A 1 23.12 2.35 17.13
CA PHE A 1 22.04 1.34 17.13
C PHE A 1 22.25 0.23 16.11
N ARG A 2 22.18 0.47 14.79
CA ARG A 2 22.46 -0.59 13.80
C ARG A 2 23.84 -1.22 14.00
N ASP A 3 24.86 -0.37 14.16
CA ASP A 3 26.25 -0.81 14.34
C ASP A 3 26.50 -1.41 15.75
N GLU A 4 25.52 -1.32 16.65
CA GLU A 4 25.49 -2.04 17.95
C GLU A 4 24.75 -3.39 17.85
N GLY A 5 24.30 -3.78 16.65
CA GLY A 5 23.62 -5.04 16.39
C GLY A 5 22.10 -5.05 16.57
N LYS A 6 21.45 -3.89 16.48
CA LYS A 6 19.98 -3.76 16.61
C LYS A 6 19.31 -3.58 15.25
N ASP A 7 18.08 -4.09 15.15
CA ASP A 7 17.17 -3.77 14.04
C ASP A 7 16.43 -2.46 14.33
N VAL A 8 16.57 -1.50 13.43
CA VAL A 8 16.10 -0.12 13.63
C VAL A 8 15.03 0.21 12.62
N LEU A 9 13.86 0.64 13.10
CA LEU A 9 12.88 1.34 12.26
C LEU A 9 13.23 2.82 12.21
N PHE A 10 13.42 3.36 10.99
CA PHE A 10 13.75 4.75 10.77
C PHE A 10 12.64 5.47 10.01
N PHE A 11 11.96 6.42 10.66
CA PHE A 11 10.86 7.17 10.05
C PHE A 11 11.37 8.51 9.52
N VAL A 12 11.21 8.74 8.21
CA VAL A 12 11.56 10.01 7.54
C VAL A 12 10.27 10.68 7.08
N ASP A 13 9.88 11.77 7.74
CA ASP A 13 8.71 12.56 7.39
C ASP A 13 9.11 14.03 7.17
N ASN A 14 9.23 14.55 5.94
CA ASN A 14 8.99 13.94 4.63
C ASN A 14 10.29 14.02 3.80
N ILE A 15 10.65 12.95 3.07
CA ILE A 15 11.91 12.93 2.30
C ILE A 15 11.94 14.00 1.19
N TYR A 16 10.78 14.41 0.68
CA TYR A 16 10.70 15.55 -0.25
C TYR A 16 11.21 16.85 0.37
N ARG A 17 11.03 17.06 1.68
CA ARG A 17 11.52 18.26 2.38
C ARG A 17 13.05 18.30 2.46
N PHE A 18 13.69 17.13 2.50
CA PHE A 18 15.15 17.03 2.37
C PHE A 18 15.61 17.54 1.00
N THR A 19 14.95 17.10 -0.08
CA THR A 19 15.22 17.61 -1.43
C THR A 19 14.99 19.12 -1.53
N LEU A 20 13.86 19.62 -1.03
CA LEU A 20 13.50 21.05 -1.10
C LEU A 20 14.54 21.94 -0.39
N ALA A 21 14.98 21.54 0.80
CA ALA A 21 16.03 22.25 1.53
C ALA A 21 17.35 22.26 0.74
N GLY A 22 17.68 21.15 0.07
CA GLY A 22 18.85 21.06 -0.82
C GLY A 22 18.77 22.04 -1.99
N THR A 23 17.59 22.17 -2.61
CA THR A 23 17.34 23.17 -3.67
C THR A 23 17.55 24.60 -3.16
N GLU A 24 16.99 24.96 -2.01
CA GLU A 24 17.13 26.30 -1.42
C GLU A 24 18.58 26.65 -1.11
N VAL A 25 19.33 25.73 -0.49
CA VAL A 25 20.75 25.92 -0.17
C VAL A 25 21.58 26.01 -1.45
N SER A 26 21.30 25.18 -2.46
CA SER A 26 22.00 25.19 -3.75
C SER A 26 21.84 26.53 -4.47
N ALA A 27 20.63 27.12 -4.41
CA ALA A 27 20.36 28.44 -4.98
C ALA A 27 21.16 29.53 -4.27
N LEU A 28 21.21 29.51 -2.93
CA LEU A 28 22.00 30.47 -2.13
C LEU A 28 23.51 30.36 -2.38
N LEU A 29 24.01 29.16 -2.70
CA LEU A 29 25.41 28.92 -3.08
C LEU A 29 25.73 29.36 -4.52
N GLY A 30 24.76 29.88 -5.27
CA GLY A 30 24.94 30.33 -6.65
C GLY A 30 25.19 29.19 -7.64
N ARG A 31 24.79 27.95 -7.32
CA ARG A 31 24.86 26.83 -8.25
C ARG A 31 23.77 26.98 -9.31
N MET A 32 24.09 26.71 -10.57
CA MET A 32 23.07 26.71 -11.63
C MET A 32 22.03 25.61 -11.35
N PRO A 33 20.72 25.93 -11.40
CA PRO A 33 19.67 24.95 -11.20
C PRO A 33 19.62 23.95 -12.36
N SER A 34 19.16 22.73 -12.07
CA SER A 34 18.93 21.66 -13.03
C SER A 34 17.45 21.60 -13.43
N ALA A 35 16.99 20.45 -13.93
CA ALA A 35 15.61 20.19 -14.32
C ALA A 35 14.62 20.66 -13.23
N VAL A 36 13.58 21.38 -13.66
CA VAL A 36 12.46 21.85 -12.80
C VAL A 36 12.92 22.73 -11.62
N GLY A 37 14.16 23.23 -11.63
CA GLY A 37 14.70 24.11 -10.59
C GLY A 37 15.42 23.39 -9.44
N TYR A 38 15.55 22.07 -9.48
CA TYR A 38 16.26 21.30 -8.45
C TYR A 38 17.78 21.53 -8.48
N GLN A 39 18.46 21.20 -7.38
CA GLN A 39 19.92 21.25 -7.31
C GLN A 39 20.56 20.27 -8.31
N PRO A 40 21.70 20.61 -8.95
CA PRO A 40 22.38 19.72 -9.89
C PRO A 40 22.98 18.47 -9.21
N THR A 41 23.06 18.47 -7.88
CA THR A 41 23.61 17.41 -7.03
C THR A 41 22.53 16.50 -6.44
N LEU A 42 21.26 16.63 -6.86
CA LEU A 42 20.11 15.95 -6.27
C LEU A 42 20.32 14.43 -6.16
N ALA A 43 20.70 13.78 -7.26
CA ALA A 43 20.91 12.34 -7.29
C ALA A 43 22.05 11.88 -6.38
N GLU A 44 23.14 12.66 -6.30
CA GLU A 44 24.28 12.34 -5.44
C GLU A 44 23.92 12.49 -3.96
N GLU A 45 23.27 13.59 -3.58
CA GLU A 45 22.84 13.85 -2.21
C GLU A 45 21.82 12.81 -1.73
N MET A 46 20.86 12.47 -2.59
CA MET A 46 19.89 11.41 -2.32
C MET A 46 20.58 10.05 -2.16
N GLY A 47 21.46 9.68 -3.10
CA GLY A 47 22.20 8.42 -3.02
C GLY A 47 23.04 8.31 -1.75
N ARG A 48 23.78 9.36 -1.36
CA ARG A 48 24.56 9.36 -0.12
C ARG A 48 23.71 9.14 1.14
N LEU A 49 22.47 9.62 1.15
CA LEU A 49 21.54 9.38 2.24
C LEU A 49 20.98 7.96 2.20
N GLN A 50 20.43 7.55 1.06
CA GLN A 50 19.71 6.28 0.90
C GLN A 50 20.64 5.07 1.06
N GLU A 51 21.86 5.12 0.52
CA GLU A 51 22.82 4.00 0.61
C GLU A 51 23.29 3.72 2.05
N ARG A 52 23.11 4.67 2.98
CA ARG A 52 23.39 4.44 4.41
C ARG A 52 22.26 3.67 5.08
N ILE A 53 21.06 3.72 4.52
CA ILE A 53 19.85 3.07 5.02
C ILE A 53 19.80 1.68 4.39
N THR A 54 20.55 0.75 4.98
CA THR A 54 20.63 -0.61 4.49
C THR A 54 20.88 -1.60 5.62
N SER A 55 20.66 -2.87 5.31
CA SER A 55 21.01 -3.99 6.19
C SER A 55 22.49 -4.32 6.06
N THR A 56 23.14 -4.55 7.20
CA THR A 56 24.54 -4.92 7.30
C THR A 56 24.68 -6.28 7.96
N LYS A 57 25.91 -6.82 8.04
CA LYS A 57 26.16 -8.09 8.75
C LYS A 57 25.89 -8.01 10.26
N THR A 58 25.90 -6.81 10.84
CA THR A 58 25.73 -6.60 12.29
C THR A 58 24.28 -6.31 12.67
N GLY A 59 23.53 -5.58 11.85
CA GLY A 59 22.13 -5.24 12.10
C GLY A 59 21.48 -4.55 10.91
N SER A 60 20.21 -4.18 11.04
CA SER A 60 19.41 -3.60 9.94
C SER A 60 18.87 -2.19 10.25
N ILE A 61 18.66 -1.41 9.20
CA ILE A 61 17.82 -0.22 9.24
C ILE A 61 16.72 -0.43 8.20
N THR A 62 15.47 -0.46 8.65
CA THR A 62 14.30 -0.45 7.78
C THR A 62 13.68 0.95 7.85
N SER A 63 13.77 1.69 6.76
CA SER A 63 13.20 3.04 6.71
C SER A 63 11.77 3.06 6.18
N ILE A 64 10.90 3.82 6.85
CA ILE A 64 9.59 4.21 6.33
C ILE A 64 9.68 5.69 6.00
N GLN A 65 9.59 6.01 4.71
CA GLN A 65 9.80 7.36 4.20
C GLN A 65 8.51 7.89 3.60
N ALA A 66 7.97 8.97 4.16
CA ALA A 66 6.87 9.68 3.54
C ALA A 66 7.42 10.47 2.34
N VAL A 67 6.88 10.22 1.16
CA VAL A 67 7.22 10.91 -0.09
C VAL A 67 6.04 11.79 -0.49
N TYR A 68 6.23 13.10 -0.46
CA TYR A 68 5.27 14.02 -1.05
C TYR A 68 5.51 14.10 -2.57
N VAL A 69 4.46 13.87 -3.35
CA VAL A 69 4.50 14.00 -4.81
C VAL A 69 3.94 15.38 -5.19
N PRO A 70 4.77 16.31 -5.69
CA PRO A 70 4.31 17.63 -6.08
C PRO A 70 3.29 17.54 -7.22
N ALA A 71 2.14 18.19 -7.04
CA ALA A 71 1.06 18.26 -8.05
C ALA A 71 0.60 16.88 -8.59
N ASP A 72 0.76 15.81 -7.79
CA ASP A 72 0.47 14.43 -8.18
C ASP A 72 1.26 13.96 -9.42
N ASP A 73 2.38 14.60 -9.76
CA ASP A 73 3.26 14.25 -10.88
C ASP A 73 4.41 13.32 -10.46
N LEU A 74 4.28 12.03 -10.78
CA LEU A 74 5.31 11.00 -10.51
C LEU A 74 6.57 11.16 -11.38
N THR A 75 6.53 12.00 -12.42
CA THR A 75 7.67 12.25 -13.31
C THR A 75 8.58 13.37 -12.82
N ASP A 76 8.21 14.07 -11.75
CA ASP A 76 9.06 15.06 -11.10
C ASP A 76 10.41 14.42 -10.68
N PRO A 77 11.54 15.12 -10.88
CA PRO A 77 12.87 14.59 -10.54
C PRO A 77 13.02 14.11 -9.10
N SER A 78 12.33 14.73 -8.12
CA SER A 78 12.46 14.35 -6.71
C SER A 78 11.86 12.96 -6.40
N PRO A 79 10.56 12.69 -6.66
CA PRO A 79 10.01 11.35 -6.48
C PRO A 79 10.69 10.33 -7.40
N ALA A 80 11.00 10.68 -8.66
CA ALA A 80 11.68 9.77 -9.58
C ALA A 80 13.04 9.27 -9.05
N THR A 81 13.86 10.19 -8.52
CA THR A 81 15.15 9.83 -7.90
C THR A 81 14.96 9.02 -6.62
N THR A 82 13.96 9.39 -5.80
CA THR A 82 13.68 8.67 -4.55
C THR A 82 13.23 7.24 -4.81
N PHE A 83 12.33 7.03 -5.77
CA PHE A 83 11.79 5.71 -6.11
C PHE A 83 12.85 4.73 -6.60
N ALA A 84 13.94 5.20 -7.23
CA ALA A 84 15.04 4.34 -7.64
C ALA A 84 15.69 3.60 -6.45
N HIS A 85 15.68 4.21 -5.27
CA HIS A 85 16.26 3.65 -4.05
C HIS A 85 15.26 2.88 -3.17
N LEU A 86 13.95 2.96 -3.45
CA LEU A 86 12.95 2.27 -2.62
C LEU A 86 12.78 0.81 -3.06
N ASP A 87 12.76 -0.10 -2.09
CA ASP A 87 12.48 -1.52 -2.34
C ASP A 87 10.98 -1.83 -2.42
N SER A 88 10.15 -1.00 -1.82
CA SER A 88 8.70 -1.13 -1.81
C SER A 88 8.05 0.24 -1.78
N THR A 89 6.98 0.39 -2.54
CA THR A 89 6.17 1.61 -2.62
C THR A 89 4.77 1.31 -2.12
N VAL A 90 4.31 2.10 -1.15
CA VAL A 90 2.94 2.05 -0.65
C VAL A 90 2.28 3.37 -1.07
N VAL A 91 1.38 3.28 -2.04
CA VAL A 91 0.68 4.44 -2.58
C VAL A 91 -0.62 4.63 -1.79
N LEU A 92 -0.83 5.85 -1.29
CA LEU A 92 -2.07 6.22 -0.60
C LEU A 92 -2.97 7.01 -1.55
N SER A 93 -4.18 6.51 -1.79
CA SER A 93 -5.12 7.07 -2.76
C SER A 93 -6.29 7.78 -2.09
N ARG A 94 -6.62 8.98 -2.58
CA ARG A 94 -7.80 9.74 -2.12
C ARG A 94 -9.10 9.04 -2.50
N ASP A 95 -9.13 8.37 -3.65
CA ASP A 95 -10.32 7.65 -4.11
C ASP A 95 -10.68 6.53 -3.13
N ILE A 96 -9.68 5.80 -2.61
CA ILE A 96 -9.88 4.72 -1.64
C ILE A 96 -10.32 5.29 -0.29
N ALA A 97 -9.72 6.40 0.15
CA ALA A 97 -10.13 7.10 1.37
C ALA A 97 -11.59 7.58 1.29
N SER A 98 -12.05 8.05 0.13
CA SER A 98 -13.42 8.50 -0.08
C SER A 98 -14.46 7.38 0.07
N LEU A 99 -14.05 6.13 -0.15
CA LEU A 99 -14.87 4.94 0.08
C LEU A 99 -14.92 4.53 1.57
N GLY A 100 -14.23 5.25 2.46
CA GLY A 100 -14.13 4.95 3.89
C GLY A 100 -13.23 3.77 4.23
N ILE A 101 -12.33 3.38 3.31
CA ILE A 101 -11.40 2.25 3.50
C ILE A 101 -10.11 2.82 4.10
N TYR A 102 -9.76 2.35 5.30
CA TYR A 102 -8.51 2.71 5.98
C TYR A 102 -7.72 1.45 6.38
N PRO A 103 -6.41 1.39 6.11
CA PRO A 103 -5.61 2.43 5.44
C PRO A 103 -5.98 2.58 3.96
N ALA A 104 -5.84 3.78 3.42
CA ALA A 104 -6.19 4.12 2.05
C ALA A 104 -5.11 3.68 1.03
N VAL A 105 -4.58 2.46 1.19
CA VAL A 105 -3.54 1.91 0.32
C VAL A 105 -4.15 1.49 -1.00
N ASP A 106 -3.55 1.91 -2.12
CA ASP A 106 -3.89 1.38 -3.43
C ASP A 106 -3.19 0.04 -3.69
N PRO A 107 -3.93 -1.09 -3.75
CA PRO A 107 -3.34 -2.41 -3.88
C PRO A 107 -2.78 -2.71 -5.28
N LEU A 108 -3.12 -1.91 -6.30
CA LEU A 108 -2.65 -2.08 -7.67
C LEU A 108 -1.43 -1.20 -7.96
N ASP A 109 -1.42 0.03 -7.44
CA ASP A 109 -0.31 0.97 -7.65
C ASP A 109 0.82 0.78 -6.62
N SER A 110 0.55 0.11 -5.49
CA SER A 110 1.59 -0.28 -4.52
C SER A 110 2.37 -1.50 -5.00
N THR A 111 3.69 -1.46 -4.84
CA THR A 111 4.58 -2.53 -5.32
C THR A 111 5.65 -2.89 -4.29
N SER A 112 6.18 -4.11 -4.38
CA SER A 112 7.30 -4.55 -3.56
C SER A 112 8.20 -5.47 -4.37
N ARG A 113 9.52 -5.23 -4.30
CA ARG A 113 10.53 -6.15 -4.84
C ARG A 113 10.55 -7.49 -4.11
N GLN A 114 10.06 -7.53 -2.86
CA GLN A 114 10.02 -8.75 -2.06
C GLN A 114 8.87 -9.68 -2.48
N LEU A 115 7.93 -9.22 -3.32
CA LEU A 115 6.85 -10.06 -3.84
C LEU A 115 7.35 -10.99 -4.96
N ASP A 116 8.19 -11.95 -4.56
CA ASP A 116 8.77 -13.00 -5.39
C ASP A 116 8.55 -14.36 -4.69
N PRO A 117 8.10 -15.42 -5.40
CA PRO A 117 7.85 -16.72 -4.79
C PRO A 117 9.09 -17.35 -4.12
N LEU A 118 10.30 -16.99 -4.55
CA LEU A 118 11.56 -17.44 -3.93
C LEU A 118 11.84 -16.76 -2.59
N VAL A 119 11.22 -15.61 -2.33
CA VAL A 119 11.38 -14.83 -1.09
C VAL A 119 10.24 -15.10 -0.13
N VAL A 120 8.98 -14.93 -0.59
CA VAL A 120 7.80 -15.00 0.28
C VAL A 120 7.13 -16.38 0.31
N GLY A 121 7.57 -17.29 -0.56
CA GLY A 121 6.95 -18.60 -0.75
C GLY A 121 5.77 -18.56 -1.74
N GLN A 122 5.48 -19.72 -2.32
CA GLN A 122 4.51 -19.87 -3.40
C GLN A 122 3.09 -19.49 -2.96
N GLU A 123 2.65 -19.93 -1.78
CA GLU A 123 1.29 -19.68 -1.30
C GLU A 123 1.00 -18.19 -1.11
N HIS A 124 1.94 -17.43 -0.54
CA HIS A 124 1.80 -15.99 -0.37
C HIS A 124 1.76 -15.30 -1.74
N TYR A 125 2.69 -15.64 -2.62
CA TYR A 125 2.77 -15.06 -3.96
C TYR A 125 1.50 -15.28 -4.77
N ASP A 126 1.00 -16.52 -4.84
CA ASP A 126 -0.19 -16.88 -5.62
C ASP A 126 -1.45 -16.19 -5.06
N THR A 127 -1.57 -16.12 -3.73
CA THR A 127 -2.70 -15.43 -3.09
C THR A 127 -2.67 -13.94 -3.42
N ALA A 128 -1.50 -13.28 -3.32
CA ALA A 128 -1.36 -11.87 -3.66
C ALA A 128 -1.66 -11.60 -5.15
N ARG A 129 -1.17 -12.45 -6.07
CA ARG A 129 -1.45 -12.33 -7.50
C ARG A 129 -2.91 -12.57 -7.84
N ALA A 130 -3.58 -13.50 -7.18
CA ALA A 130 -5.01 -13.74 -7.35
C ALA A 130 -5.85 -12.53 -6.91
N VAL A 131 -5.49 -11.91 -5.78
CA VAL A 131 -6.15 -10.68 -5.30
C VAL A 131 -5.92 -9.53 -6.28
N GLN A 132 -4.67 -9.29 -6.72
CA GLN A 132 -4.35 -8.26 -7.72
C GLN A 132 -5.12 -8.47 -9.03
N GLY A 133 -5.15 -9.70 -9.56
CA GLY A 133 -5.88 -10.02 -10.78
C GLY A 133 -7.39 -9.79 -10.65
N THR A 134 -7.98 -10.15 -9.50
CA THR A 134 -9.40 -9.91 -9.22
C THR A 134 -9.72 -8.42 -9.14
N LEU A 135 -8.89 -7.64 -8.46
CA LEU A 135 -9.07 -6.19 -8.32
C LEU A 135 -8.83 -5.44 -9.64
N GLN A 136 -7.87 -5.89 -10.45
CA GLN A 136 -7.60 -5.33 -11.77
C GLN A 136 -8.79 -5.52 -12.71
N ARG A 137 -9.33 -6.74 -12.79
CA ARG A 137 -10.54 -7.04 -13.58
C ARG A 137 -11.74 -6.23 -13.07
N TYR A 138 -11.88 -6.07 -11.75
CA TYR A 138 -12.92 -5.21 -11.18
C TYR A 138 -12.78 -3.74 -11.62
N LYS A 139 -11.55 -3.20 -11.68
CA LYS A 139 -11.29 -1.83 -12.16
C LYS A 139 -11.76 -1.65 -13.62
N GLU A 140 -11.50 -2.63 -14.48
CA GLU A 140 -11.96 -2.64 -15.88
C GLU A 140 -13.48 -2.73 -16.00
N LEU A 141 -14.11 -3.58 -15.18
CA LEU A 141 -15.58 -3.72 -15.16
C LEU A 141 -16.28 -2.51 -14.54
N ARG A 142 -15.62 -1.73 -13.68
CA ARG A 142 -16.22 -0.58 -12.99
C ARG A 142 -16.73 0.48 -13.96
N ASP A 143 -15.99 0.76 -15.03
CA ASP A 143 -16.39 1.75 -16.03
C ASP A 143 -17.58 1.24 -16.86
N ILE A 144 -17.61 -0.06 -17.15
CA ILE A 144 -18.75 -0.71 -17.82
C ILE A 144 -19.99 -0.65 -16.93
N ILE A 145 -19.87 -0.97 -15.64
CA ILE A 145 -20.96 -0.91 -14.66
C ILE A 145 -21.52 0.50 -14.55
N ALA A 146 -20.68 1.53 -14.61
CA ALA A 146 -21.12 2.92 -14.54
C ALA A 146 -21.97 3.34 -15.75
N ILE A 147 -21.77 2.72 -16.92
CA ILE A 147 -22.49 3.04 -18.16
C ILE A 147 -23.73 2.15 -18.35
N LEU A 148 -23.54 0.83 -18.25
CA LEU A 148 -24.57 -0.18 -18.59
C LEU A 148 -25.36 -0.66 -17.37
N GLY A 149 -24.83 -0.48 -16.17
CA GLY A 149 -25.39 -1.06 -14.95
C GLY A 149 -24.89 -2.47 -14.66
N MET A 150 -25.07 -2.93 -13.42
CA MET A 150 -24.57 -4.23 -12.96
C MET A 150 -25.32 -5.41 -13.59
N ASP A 151 -26.57 -5.21 -14.02
CA ASP A 151 -27.43 -6.28 -14.53
C ASP A 151 -27.01 -6.83 -15.89
N GLU A 152 -26.33 -6.02 -16.69
CA GLU A 152 -25.86 -6.34 -18.04
C GLU A 152 -24.58 -7.20 -18.06
N LEU A 153 -23.95 -7.40 -16.89
CA LEU A 153 -22.76 -8.24 -16.79
C LEU A 153 -23.09 -9.73 -16.90
N ALA A 154 -22.13 -10.49 -17.44
CA ALA A 154 -22.19 -11.95 -17.40
C ALA A 154 -22.24 -12.44 -15.92
N PRO A 155 -22.89 -13.58 -15.62
CA PRO A 155 -22.97 -14.11 -14.26
C PRO A 155 -21.60 -14.29 -13.60
N GLU A 156 -20.58 -14.66 -14.38
CA GLU A 156 -19.20 -14.81 -13.91
C GLU A 156 -18.57 -13.48 -13.51
N ASP A 157 -18.80 -12.42 -14.30
CA ASP A 157 -18.33 -11.07 -13.99
C ASP A 157 -19.05 -10.49 -12.77
N LYS A 158 -20.35 -10.77 -12.60
CA LYS A 158 -21.10 -10.39 -11.38
C LYS A 158 -20.48 -11.04 -10.13
N LEU A 159 -20.13 -12.32 -10.21
CA LEU A 159 -19.44 -13.05 -9.12
C LEU A 159 -18.07 -12.42 -8.83
N LEU A 160 -17.30 -12.12 -9.87
CA LEU A 160 -15.99 -11.49 -9.73
C LEU A 160 -16.08 -10.12 -9.05
N VAL A 161 -17.04 -9.29 -9.47
CA VAL A 161 -17.31 -7.97 -8.86
C VAL A 161 -17.67 -8.13 -7.38
N ALA A 162 -18.53 -9.09 -7.04
CA ALA A 162 -18.89 -9.34 -5.64
C ALA A 162 -17.67 -9.75 -4.79
N ARG A 163 -16.80 -10.63 -5.31
CA ARG A 163 -15.55 -11.01 -4.63
C ARG A 163 -14.58 -9.83 -4.51
N ALA A 164 -14.41 -9.05 -5.57
CA ALA A 164 -13.54 -7.88 -5.59
C ALA A 164 -13.97 -6.84 -4.54
N ARG A 165 -15.27 -6.56 -4.42
CA ARG A 165 -15.82 -5.65 -3.41
C ARG A 165 -15.56 -6.15 -1.99
N LYS A 166 -15.69 -7.46 -1.74
CA LYS A 166 -15.32 -8.08 -0.46
C LYS A 166 -13.83 -7.94 -0.17
N MET A 167 -12.96 -8.24 -1.13
CA MET A 167 -11.51 -8.07 -0.98
C MET A 167 -11.15 -6.61 -0.70
N GLN A 168 -11.74 -5.67 -1.43
CA GLN A 168 -11.50 -4.24 -1.25
C GLN A 168 -11.89 -3.77 0.17
N ARG A 169 -13.02 -4.27 0.70
CA ARG A 169 -13.43 -3.99 2.08
C ARG A 169 -12.53 -4.70 3.10
N PHE A 170 -12.11 -5.93 2.83
CA PHE A 170 -11.25 -6.71 3.72
C PHE A 170 -9.82 -6.15 3.84
N LEU A 171 -9.39 -5.31 2.89
CA LEU A 171 -8.15 -4.53 3.03
C LEU A 171 -8.25 -3.42 4.10
N SER A 172 -9.46 -3.11 4.60
CA SER A 172 -9.63 -2.17 5.72
C SER A 172 -9.36 -2.84 7.06
N GLN A 173 -8.68 -2.13 7.96
CA GLN A 173 -8.29 -2.64 9.27
C GLN A 173 -8.38 -1.53 10.33
N PRO A 174 -8.99 -1.78 11.51
CA PRO A 174 -9.01 -0.82 12.61
C PRO A 174 -7.63 -0.71 13.25
N PHE A 175 -7.17 0.52 13.45
CA PHE A 175 -5.84 0.81 14.02
C PHE A 175 -5.90 1.10 15.51
N HIS A 176 -4.94 0.57 16.26
CA HIS A 176 -4.79 0.86 17.70
C HIS A 176 -4.62 2.37 17.96
N VAL A 177 -3.89 3.07 17.10
CA VAL A 177 -3.69 4.53 17.21
C VAL A 177 -4.96 5.33 16.90
N ALA A 178 -5.90 4.74 16.14
CA ALA A 178 -7.15 5.39 15.78
C ALA A 178 -8.29 5.06 16.75
N GLU A 179 -8.08 4.18 17.71
CA GLU A 179 -9.09 3.72 18.67
C GLU A 179 -9.71 4.88 19.45
N VAL A 180 -8.89 5.87 19.84
CA VAL A 180 -9.33 7.08 20.55
C VAL A 180 -10.33 7.92 19.74
N PHE A 181 -10.23 7.90 18.41
CA PHE A 181 -11.10 8.69 17.52
C PHE A 181 -12.29 7.90 16.97
N THR A 182 -12.10 6.59 16.77
CA THR A 182 -13.09 5.72 16.12
C THR A 182 -13.93 4.91 17.11
N GLY A 183 -13.48 4.78 18.36
CA GLY A 183 -14.11 3.94 19.38
C GLY A 183 -14.04 2.43 19.11
N SER A 184 -13.42 2.02 18.00
CA SER A 184 -13.26 0.61 17.63
C SER A 184 -11.87 0.12 18.03
N PRO A 185 -11.75 -1.04 18.70
CA PRO A 185 -10.47 -1.53 19.16
C PRO A 185 -9.56 -1.89 17.98
N GLY A 186 -8.30 -1.47 18.08
CA GLY A 186 -7.29 -1.83 17.10
C GLY A 186 -7.10 -3.34 16.98
N LYS A 187 -6.74 -3.81 15.79
CA LYS A 187 -6.46 -5.23 15.54
C LYS A 187 -5.06 -5.39 14.97
N TYR A 188 -4.35 -6.40 15.46
CA TYR A 188 -3.12 -6.89 14.85
C TYR A 188 -3.44 -8.22 14.16
N VAL A 189 -3.09 -8.32 12.87
CA VAL A 189 -3.38 -9.50 12.04
C VAL A 189 -2.06 -10.14 11.65
N SER A 190 -1.93 -11.45 11.89
CA SER A 190 -0.71 -12.17 11.55
C SER A 190 -0.63 -12.44 10.05
N LEU A 191 0.58 -12.56 9.51
CA LEU A 191 0.79 -12.86 8.08
C LEU A 191 0.04 -14.12 7.63
N LYS A 192 0.02 -15.16 8.47
CA LYS A 192 -0.67 -16.42 8.16
C LYS A 192 -2.17 -16.24 8.05
N ASP A 193 -2.75 -15.44 8.95
CA ASP A 193 -4.19 -15.17 8.95
C ASP A 193 -4.59 -14.29 7.76
N THR A 194 -3.74 -13.34 7.37
CA THR A 194 -3.94 -12.53 6.16
C THR A 194 -3.99 -13.40 4.91
N ILE A 195 -3.00 -14.27 4.71
CA ILE A 195 -2.93 -15.17 3.54
C ILE A 195 -4.16 -16.09 3.51
N LYS A 196 -4.48 -16.72 4.65
CA LYS A 196 -5.66 -17.58 4.77
C LYS A 196 -6.95 -16.83 4.41
N GLY A 197 -7.15 -15.63 4.97
CA GLY A 197 -8.35 -14.84 4.73
C GLY A 197 -8.54 -14.48 3.26
N PHE A 198 -7.51 -13.94 2.61
CA PHE A 198 -7.58 -13.60 1.19
C PHE A 198 -7.74 -14.84 0.29
N LYS A 199 -7.12 -15.96 0.64
CA LYS A 199 -7.28 -17.23 -0.09
C LYS A 199 -8.71 -17.76 -0.03
N MET A 200 -9.38 -17.68 1.13
CA MET A 200 -10.79 -18.08 1.29
C MET A 200 -11.73 -17.18 0.46
N ILE A 201 -11.46 -15.87 0.40
CA ILE A 201 -12.24 -14.94 -0.43
C ILE A 201 -11.99 -15.21 -1.93
N ALA A 202 -10.74 -15.43 -2.33
CA ALA A 202 -10.38 -15.68 -3.73
C ALA A 202 -10.93 -17.00 -4.28
N SER A 203 -10.93 -18.05 -3.46
CA SER A 203 -11.49 -19.36 -3.80
C SER A 203 -13.02 -19.41 -3.83
N GLY A 204 -13.70 -18.44 -3.20
CA GLY A 204 -15.17 -18.34 -3.18
C GLY A 204 -15.86 -19.03 -2.01
N GLU A 205 -15.11 -19.53 -1.02
CA GLU A 205 -15.68 -20.18 0.18
C GLU A 205 -16.64 -19.25 0.94
N LEU A 206 -16.44 -17.94 0.81
CA LEU A 206 -17.17 -16.89 1.54
C LEU A 206 -18.13 -16.08 0.64
N ASP A 207 -18.50 -16.63 -0.52
CA ASP A 207 -19.39 -15.94 -1.48
C ASP A 207 -20.79 -15.67 -0.90
N HIS A 208 -21.25 -16.50 0.02
CA HIS A 208 -22.54 -16.37 0.70
C HIS A 208 -22.60 -15.25 1.75
N LEU A 209 -21.45 -14.70 2.18
CA LEU A 209 -21.41 -13.65 3.19
C LEU A 209 -21.64 -12.25 2.58
N PRO A 210 -22.30 -11.32 3.31
CA PRO A 210 -22.50 -9.95 2.83
C PRO A 210 -21.19 -9.15 2.83
N GLU A 211 -21.04 -8.19 1.90
CA GLU A 211 -19.85 -7.32 1.78
C GLU A 211 -19.53 -6.55 3.07
N GLN A 212 -20.56 -6.13 3.80
CA GLN A 212 -20.42 -5.37 5.06
C GLN A 212 -19.71 -6.15 6.17
N ALA A 213 -19.73 -7.48 6.10
CA ALA A 213 -19.04 -8.32 7.07
C ALA A 213 -17.51 -8.17 6.98
N PHE A 214 -16.98 -7.79 5.82
CA PHE A 214 -15.55 -7.64 5.57
C PHE A 214 -15.03 -6.23 5.86
N TYR A 215 -15.88 -5.29 6.28
CA TYR A 215 -15.49 -3.92 6.55
C TYR A 215 -15.00 -3.74 7.99
N MET A 216 -13.83 -3.12 8.19
CA MET A 216 -13.23 -2.82 9.50
C MET A 216 -13.17 -4.04 10.42
N VAL A 217 -12.55 -5.13 9.94
CA VAL A 217 -12.33 -6.37 10.68
C VAL A 217 -10.84 -6.74 10.66
N GLY A 218 -10.39 -7.54 11.61
CA GLY A 218 -9.02 -8.04 11.65
C GLY A 218 -8.85 -9.31 10.81
N THR A 219 -9.25 -10.45 11.40
CA THR A 219 -9.10 -11.76 10.75
C THR A 219 -10.36 -12.17 9.98
N ILE A 220 -10.24 -13.24 9.20
CA ILE A 220 -11.38 -13.78 8.45
C ILE A 220 -12.46 -14.36 9.36
N GLU A 221 -12.07 -14.89 10.52
CA GLU A 221 -12.99 -15.40 11.53
C GLU A 221 -13.88 -14.28 12.07
N GLU A 222 -13.32 -13.09 12.32
CA GLU A 222 -14.11 -11.91 12.73
C GLU A 222 -15.11 -11.49 11.65
N ALA A 223 -14.73 -11.58 10.37
CA ALA A 223 -15.65 -11.32 9.26
C ALA A 223 -16.83 -12.31 9.27
N ILE A 224 -16.55 -13.60 9.48
CA ILE A 224 -17.58 -14.64 9.57
C ILE A 224 -18.51 -14.41 10.78
N GLU A 225 -17.96 -14.06 11.94
CA GLU A 225 -18.75 -13.74 13.13
C GLU A 225 -19.61 -12.49 12.94
N LYS A 226 -19.07 -11.46 12.29
CA LYS A 226 -19.81 -10.24 11.96
C LYS A 226 -20.94 -10.51 11.00
N ALA A 227 -20.74 -11.37 10.00
CA ALA A 227 -21.79 -11.78 9.08
C ALA A 227 -22.96 -12.47 9.79
N LYS A 228 -22.69 -13.29 10.81
CA LYS A 228 -23.75 -13.94 11.62
C LYS A 228 -24.61 -12.95 12.41
N LYS A 229 -24.09 -11.75 12.72
CA LYS A 229 -24.83 -10.70 13.44
C LYS A 229 -25.62 -9.77 12.52
N LEU A 230 -25.30 -9.77 11.22
CA LEU A 230 -25.97 -8.97 10.20
C LEU A 230 -27.18 -9.69 9.58
N ASN A 231 -27.24 -11.03 9.76
CA ASN A 231 -28.39 -11.87 9.45
C ASN A 231 -29.29 -12.05 10.68
#